data_AF-K8Z8J3-F1
#
_entry.id   AF-K8Z8J3-F1
#
_cell.length_a   1.000
_cell.length_b   1.000
_cell.length_c   1.000
_cell.angle_alpha   90.00
_cell.angle_beta   90.00
_cell.angle_gamma   90.00
#
_symmetry.space_group_name_H-M   'P 1'
#
loop_
_entity.id
_entity.type
_entity.pdbx_description
1 polymer ?
#
loop_
_entity_poly.entity_id
_entity_poly.type
_entity_poly.pdbx_seq_one_letter_code
_entity_poly.pdbx_strand_id
1 'polypeptide(L)'
;MSMKKVKNILFSFIGLWLSSFICTSIQLVFQKQSIIPKEAIFPNTGAILYAIILAPILEELIFRDGLIPALDKVARKFHWKYHQAIAIVISAGLFACYHLPQTFLLPFFINGLIYGVLRWKNQDNYSSIIAHILYNLSVSLPLFI
;
A
#
# COMPACT_ATOMS: atom_id res chain seq x y z
N MET A 1 15.14 12.90 -10.15
CA MET A 1 13.85 12.26 -10.51
C MET A 1 13.12 13.16 -11.51
N SER A 2 12.48 12.62 -12.56
CA SER A 2 11.82 13.45 -13.59
C SER A 2 10.50 14.05 -13.09
N MET A 3 10.09 15.20 -13.62
CA MET A 3 8.80 15.84 -13.28
C MET A 3 7.60 14.92 -13.50
N LYS A 4 7.65 14.04 -14.50
CA LYS A 4 6.58 13.05 -14.76
C LYS A 4 6.44 12.07 -13.58
N LYS A 5 7.56 11.57 -13.04
CA LYS A 5 7.55 10.66 -11.89
C LYS A 5 6.99 11.34 -10.64
N VAL A 6 7.41 12.59 -10.39
CA VAL A 6 6.88 13.40 -9.27
C VAL A 6 5.37 13.56 -9.36
N LYS A 7 4.84 13.93 -10.54
CA LYS A 7 3.38 14.03 -10.76
C LYS A 7 2.67 12.71 -10.46
N ASN A 8 3.20 11.59 -10.94
CA ASN A 8 2.61 10.27 -10.69
C ASN A 8 2.59 9.91 -9.19
N ILE A 9 3.64 10.25 -8.45
CA ILE A 9 3.70 10.05 -6.99
C ILE A 9 2.63 10.90 -6.30
N LEU A 10 2.51 12.20 -6.66
CA LEU A 10 1.49 13.09 -6.10
C LEU A 10 0.06 12.62 -6.37
N PHE A 11 -0.24 12.20 -7.60
CA PHE A 11 -1.57 11.64 -7.93
C PHE A 11 -1.85 10.34 -7.16
N SER A 12 -0.84 9.50 -6.99
CA SER A 12 -0.96 8.27 -6.20
C SER A 12 -1.24 8.58 -4.74
N PHE A 13 -0.56 9.58 -4.17
CA PHE A 13 -0.78 10.04 -2.81
C PHE A 13 -2.22 10.51 -2.56
N ILE A 14 -2.80 11.28 -3.48
CA ILE A 14 -4.23 11.67 -3.42
C ILE A 14 -5.14 10.43 -3.43
N GLY A 15 -4.85 9.45 -4.29
CA GLY A 15 -5.61 8.20 -4.36
C GLY A 15 -5.54 7.38 -3.07
N LEU A 16 -4.38 7.33 -2.41
CA LEU A 16 -4.19 6.64 -1.13
C LEU A 16 -5.00 7.30 -0.01
N TRP A 17 -5.04 8.63 0.03
CA TRP A 17 -5.88 9.37 0.98
C TRP A 17 -7.37 9.12 0.76
N LEU A 18 -7.82 9.06 -0.50
CA LEU A 18 -9.20 8.71 -0.82
C LEU A 18 -9.55 7.28 -0.36
N SER A 19 -8.62 6.32 -0.53
CA SER A 19 -8.74 4.95 -0.03
C SER A 19 -8.89 4.92 1.50
N SER A 20 -8.05 5.67 2.23
CA SER A 20 -8.17 5.82 3.69
C SER A 20 -9.50 6.42 4.11
N PHE A 21 -9.95 7.48 3.44
CA PHE A 21 -11.20 8.14 3.77
C PHE A 21 -12.40 7.19 3.62
N ILE A 22 -12.41 6.41 2.54
CA ILE A 22 -13.42 5.36 2.32
C ILE A 22 -13.33 4.30 3.41
N CYS A 23 -12.12 3.83 3.77
CA CYS A 23 -11.91 2.88 4.86
C CYS A 23 -12.52 3.37 6.18
N THR A 24 -12.14 4.57 6.62
CA THR A 24 -12.63 5.14 7.88
C THR A 24 -14.14 5.32 7.85
N SER A 25 -14.70 5.75 6.71
CA SER A 25 -16.15 5.87 6.55
C SER A 25 -16.87 4.52 6.67
N ILE A 26 -16.33 3.47 6.03
CA ILE A 26 -16.84 2.10 6.14
C ILE A 26 -16.72 1.61 7.58
N GLN A 27 -15.56 1.78 8.22
CA GLN A 27 -15.36 1.42 9.63
C GLN A 27 -16.38 2.09 10.54
N LEU A 28 -16.65 3.39 10.36
CA LEU A 28 -17.65 4.11 11.15
C LEU A 28 -19.08 3.55 10.96
N VAL A 29 -19.41 3.04 9.77
CA VAL A 29 -20.71 2.44 9.48
C VAL A 29 -20.83 1.02 10.04
N PHE A 30 -19.77 0.22 9.95
CA PHE A 30 -19.79 -1.21 10.31
C PHE A 30 -19.27 -1.52 11.73
N GLN A 31 -18.50 -0.62 12.36
CA GLN A 31 -18.09 -0.80 13.76
C GLN A 31 -19.18 -0.31 14.71
N LYS A 32 -19.83 -1.28 15.36
CA LYS A 32 -20.27 -1.14 16.74
C LYS A 32 -19.00 -0.94 17.58
N GLN A 33 -18.84 0.24 18.19
CA GLN A 33 -17.67 0.61 18.99
C GLN A 33 -17.41 -0.42 20.09
N SER A 34 -16.54 -1.40 19.83
CA SER A 34 -16.02 -2.26 20.88
C SER A 34 -15.07 -1.41 21.70
N ILE A 35 -15.49 -1.10 22.92
CA ILE A 35 -14.69 -0.42 23.93
C ILE A 35 -13.62 -1.42 24.38
N ILE A 36 -12.63 -1.66 23.54
CA ILE A 36 -11.35 -2.21 24.00
C ILE A 36 -10.64 -1.00 24.61
N PRO A 37 -10.26 -1.04 25.90
CA PRO A 37 -9.49 0.05 26.48
C PRO A 37 -8.29 0.29 25.56
N LYS A 38 -8.18 1.52 25.05
CA LYS A 38 -6.95 2.02 24.45
C LYS A 38 -5.94 2.11 25.58
N GLU A 39 -5.38 0.98 26.00
CA GLU A 39 -4.08 0.99 26.62
C GLU A 39 -3.17 1.59 25.55
N ALA A 40 -2.91 2.89 25.67
CA ALA A 40 -1.97 3.62 24.85
C ALA A 40 -0.59 3.09 25.22
N ILE A 41 -0.25 1.91 24.71
CA ILE A 41 1.13 1.50 24.54
C ILE A 41 1.66 2.51 23.53
N PHE A 42 2.28 3.59 24.02
CA PHE A 42 3.03 4.50 23.18
C PHE A 42 4.00 3.63 22.38
N PRO A 43 3.79 3.48 21.06
CA PRO A 43 4.62 2.58 20.29
C PRO A 43 6.05 3.09 20.42
N ASN A 44 6.99 2.20 20.77
CA ASN A 44 8.38 2.61 20.89
C ASN A 44 8.81 3.28 19.57
N THR A 45 9.62 4.33 19.64
CA THR A 45 10.02 5.11 18.44
C THR A 45 10.55 4.22 17.32
N GLY A 46 11.22 3.11 17.66
CA GLY A 46 11.69 2.11 16.70
C GLY A 46 10.57 1.38 15.94
N ALA A 47 9.48 1.02 16.61
CA ALA A 47 8.31 0.39 16.00
C ALA A 47 7.61 1.33 15.02
N ILE A 48 7.57 2.62 15.32
CA ILE A 48 6.98 3.60 14.42
C ILE A 48 7.89 3.85 13.20
N LEU A 49 9.20 3.99 13.42
CA LEU A 49 10.17 4.10 12.32
C LEU A 49 10.15 2.85 11.43
N TYR A 50 9.99 1.67 12.01
CA TYR A 50 9.79 0.44 11.27
C TYR A 50 8.54 0.53 10.38
N ALA A 51 7.38 0.87 10.96
CA ALA A 51 6.11 0.92 10.23
C ALA A 51 6.07 2.00 9.14
N ILE A 52 6.78 3.12 9.32
CA ILE A 52 6.81 4.23 8.36
C ILE A 52 7.84 4.02 7.26
N ILE A 53 9.00 3.42 7.57
CA ILE A 53 10.14 3.39 6.66
C ILE A 53 10.49 1.96 6.27
N LEU A 54 10.88 1.12 7.24
CA LEU A 54 11.47 -0.18 6.93
C LEU A 54 10.44 -1.16 6.34
N ALA A 55 9.24 -1.24 6.92
CA ALA A 55 8.18 -2.10 6.43
C ALA A 55 7.76 -1.74 5.00
N PRO A 56 7.44 -0.47 4.66
CA PRO A 56 7.18 -0.08 3.27
C PRO A 56 8.29 -0.43 2.29
N ILE A 57 9.56 -0.26 2.67
CA ILE A 57 10.68 -0.66 1.81
C ILE A 57 10.65 -2.16 1.53
N LEU A 58 10.55 -2.99 2.58
CA LEU A 58 10.53 -4.44 2.46
C LEU A 58 9.31 -4.93 1.67
N GLU A 59 8.14 -4.38 1.95
CA GLU A 59 6.89 -4.70 1.25
C GLU A 59 6.99 -4.35 -0.23
N GLU A 60 7.49 -3.17 -0.59
CA GLU A 60 7.62 -2.80 -1.99
C GLU A 60 8.67 -3.67 -2.72
N LEU A 61 9.77 -4.06 -2.06
CA LEU A 61 10.73 -5.00 -2.63
C LEU A 61 10.10 -6.38 -2.88
N ILE A 62 9.37 -6.92 -1.91
CA ILE A 62 8.72 -8.23 -2.02
C ILE A 62 7.62 -8.21 -3.08
N PHE A 63 6.69 -7.25 -3.00
CA PHE A 63 5.50 -7.25 -3.84
C PHE A 63 5.73 -6.64 -5.22
N ARG A 64 6.58 -5.63 -5.37
CA ARG A 64 6.74 -4.89 -6.64
C ARG A 64 7.92 -5.34 -7.47
N ASP A 65 9.05 -5.69 -6.86
CA ASP A 65 10.21 -6.19 -7.60
C ASP A 65 10.32 -7.72 -7.57
N GLY A 66 9.84 -8.38 -6.52
CA GLY A 66 9.75 -9.83 -6.48
C GLY A 66 8.51 -10.36 -7.18
N LEU A 67 7.34 -10.11 -6.59
CA LEU A 67 6.10 -10.80 -6.93
C LEU A 67 5.51 -10.38 -8.28
N ILE A 68 5.40 -9.08 -8.59
CA ILE A 68 4.85 -8.62 -9.87
C ILE A 68 5.64 -9.19 -11.06
N PRO A 69 6.99 -9.11 -11.13
CA PRO A 69 7.75 -9.69 -12.23
C PRO A 69 7.59 -11.22 -12.33
N ALA A 70 7.53 -11.92 -11.20
CA ALA A 70 7.28 -13.36 -11.17
C ALA A 70 5.91 -13.71 -11.77
N LEU A 71 4.85 -13.00 -11.35
CA LEU A 71 3.50 -13.17 -11.87
C LEU A 71 3.39 -12.78 -13.35
N ASP A 72 4.05 -11.70 -13.78
CA ASP A 72 4.08 -11.26 -15.18
C ASP A 72 4.72 -12.33 -16.08
N LYS A 73 5.83 -12.93 -15.63
CA LYS A 73 6.50 -14.03 -16.34
C LYS A 73 5.60 -15.25 -16.49
N VAL A 74 4.88 -15.62 -15.43
CA VAL A 74 3.91 -16.73 -15.45
C VAL A 74 2.76 -16.41 -16.40
N ALA A 75 2.15 -15.24 -16.27
CA ALA A 75 1.01 -14.81 -17.11
C ALA A 75 1.37 -14.76 -18.61
N ARG A 76 2.59 -14.31 -18.96
CA ARG A 76 3.10 -14.36 -20.33
C ARG A 76 3.26 -15.78 -20.85
N LYS A 77 3.74 -16.72 -20.01
CA LYS A 77 3.86 -18.14 -20.36
C LYS A 77 2.50 -18.76 -20.71
N PHE A 78 1.42 -18.30 -20.07
CA PHE A 78 0.05 -18.71 -20.37
C PHE A 78 -0.63 -17.87 -21.47
N HIS A 79 0.11 -17.00 -22.16
CA HIS A 79 -0.39 -16.13 -23.23
C HIS A 79 -1.56 -15.22 -22.81
N TRP A 80 -1.62 -14.81 -21.54
CA TRP A 80 -2.67 -13.90 -21.08
C TRP A 80 -2.48 -12.50 -21.66
N LYS A 81 -3.49 -12.01 -22.38
CA LYS A 81 -3.48 -10.68 -23.04
C LYS A 81 -3.18 -9.52 -22.09
N TYR A 82 -3.65 -9.61 -20.84
CA TYR A 82 -3.52 -8.56 -19.82
C TYR A 82 -2.51 -8.91 -18.71
N HIS A 83 -1.44 -9.63 -19.06
CA HIS A 83 -0.48 -10.19 -18.09
C HIS A 83 0.02 -9.19 -17.03
N GLN A 84 0.34 -7.95 -17.41
CA GLN A 84 0.79 -6.91 -16.45
C GLN A 84 -0.31 -6.50 -15.46
N ALA A 85 -1.52 -6.27 -15.97
CA ALA A 85 -2.64 -5.87 -15.13
C ALA A 85 -3.04 -7.01 -14.17
N ILE A 86 -3.02 -8.25 -14.66
CA ILE A 86 -3.29 -9.44 -13.84
C ILE A 86 -2.23 -9.58 -12.74
N ALA A 87 -0.94 -9.41 -13.06
CA ALA A 87 0.13 -9.45 -12.06
C ALA A 87 -0.05 -8.38 -10.98
N ILE A 88 -0.44 -7.16 -11.35
CA ILE A 88 -0.74 -6.07 -10.41
C ILE A 88 -1.94 -6.43 -9.52
N VAL A 89 -3.04 -6.91 -10.11
CA VAL A 89 -4.27 -7.25 -9.37
C VAL A 89 -4.03 -8.39 -8.38
N ILE A 90 -3.33 -9.45 -8.80
CA ILE A 90 -3.01 -10.58 -7.91
C ILE A 90 -2.05 -10.13 -6.80
N SER A 91 -1.01 -9.36 -7.13
CA SER A 91 -0.09 -8.80 -6.13
C SER A 91 -0.81 -7.91 -5.11
N ALA A 92 -1.73 -7.06 -5.57
CA ALA A 92 -2.57 -6.23 -4.69
C ALA A 92 -3.48 -7.06 -3.78
N GLY A 93 -4.06 -8.16 -4.29
CA GLY A 93 -4.85 -9.10 -3.50
C GLY A 93 -4.04 -9.76 -2.39
N LEU A 94 -2.85 -10.26 -2.73
CA LEU A 94 -1.94 -10.87 -1.75
C LEU A 94 -1.42 -9.85 -0.73
N PHE A 95 -1.14 -8.62 -1.16
CA PHE A 95 -0.79 -7.51 -0.29
C PHE A 95 -1.91 -7.21 0.72
N ALA A 96 -3.17 -7.18 0.27
CA ALA A 96 -4.32 -7.00 1.16
C ALA A 96 -4.47 -8.15 2.17
N CYS A 97 -4.32 -9.40 1.73
CA CYS A 97 -4.39 -10.57 2.61
C CYS A 97 -3.27 -10.58 3.66
N TYR A 98 -2.06 -10.12 3.31
CA TYR A 98 -0.94 -9.99 4.24
C TYR A 98 -1.24 -9.03 5.41
N HIS A 99 -2.17 -8.10 5.23
CA HIS A 99 -2.58 -7.14 6.26
C HIS A 99 -3.76 -7.61 7.13
N LEU A 100 -4.29 -8.82 6.93
CA LEU A 100 -5.26 -9.39 7.87
C LEU A 100 -4.58 -9.80 9.19
N PRO A 101 -5.24 -9.63 10.35
CA PRO A 101 -6.61 -9.13 10.57
C PRO A 101 -6.68 -7.62 10.90
N GLN A 102 -5.68 -6.81 10.51
CA GLN A 102 -5.50 -5.44 11.01
C GLN A 102 -6.67 -4.51 10.68
N THR A 103 -7.27 -4.67 9.50
CA THR A 103 -8.48 -3.93 9.08
C THR A 103 -9.21 -4.64 7.93
N PHE A 104 -10.19 -3.97 7.33
CA PHE A 104 -10.84 -4.35 6.08
C PHE A 104 -9.82 -4.57 4.95
N LEU A 105 -10.09 -5.57 4.10
CA LEU A 105 -9.25 -5.91 2.94
C LEU A 105 -9.23 -4.82 1.86
N LEU A 106 -10.37 -4.17 1.63
CA LEU A 106 -10.59 -3.30 0.46
C LEU A 106 -9.61 -2.12 0.37
N PRO A 107 -9.30 -1.36 1.44
CA PRO A 107 -8.36 -0.25 1.39
C PRO A 107 -6.94 -0.71 1.06
N PHE A 108 -6.47 -1.80 1.67
CA PHE A 108 -5.16 -2.37 1.37
C PHE A 108 -5.08 -2.91 -0.06
N PHE A 109 -6.17 -3.47 -0.59
CA PHE A 109 -6.25 -3.87 -1.99
C PHE A 109 -6.11 -2.65 -2.92
N ILE A 110 -6.84 -1.55 -2.65
CA ILE A 110 -6.74 -0.31 -3.43
C ILE A 110 -5.34 0.28 -3.36
N ASN A 111 -4.73 0.35 -2.17
CA ASN A 111 -3.36 0.82 -2.00
C ASN A 111 -2.39 -0.08 -2.79
N GLY A 112 -2.59 -1.40 -2.71
CA GLY A 112 -1.85 -2.40 -3.46
C GLY A 112 -1.87 -2.15 -4.97
N LEU A 113 -3.05 -1.83 -5.52
CA LEU A 113 -3.25 -1.46 -6.93
C LEU A 113 -2.52 -0.15 -7.27
N ILE A 114 -2.65 0.88 -6.44
CA ILE A 114 -2.01 2.19 -6.66
C ILE A 114 -0.49 2.03 -6.75
N TYR A 115 0.13 1.34 -5.79
CA TYR A 115 1.56 1.05 -5.76
C TYR A 115 2.00 0.21 -6.98
N GLY A 116 1.23 -0.83 -7.34
CA GLY A 116 1.52 -1.64 -8.52
C GLY A 116 1.44 -0.85 -9.84
N VAL A 117 0.44 0.02 -9.99
CA VAL A 117 0.31 0.91 -11.15
C VAL A 117 1.42 1.95 -11.17
N LEU A 118 1.82 2.50 -10.03
CA LEU A 118 2.91 3.46 -9.92
C LEU A 118 4.24 2.84 -10.35
N ARG A 119 4.54 1.61 -9.87
CA ARG A 119 5.69 0.81 -10.30
C ARG A 119 5.70 0.60 -11.81
N TRP A 120 4.55 0.27 -12.40
CA TRP A 120 4.42 0.05 -13.83
C TRP A 120 4.56 1.35 -14.65
N LYS A 121 3.97 2.46 -14.21
CA LYS A 121 4.07 3.75 -14.90
C LYS A 121 5.49 4.33 -14.89
N ASN A 122 6.20 4.19 -13.76
CA ASN A 122 7.52 4.79 -13.58
C ASN A 122 8.67 3.85 -13.91
N GLN A 123 8.39 2.55 -14.06
CA GLN A 123 9.37 1.49 -14.32
C GLN A 123 10.47 1.41 -13.24
N ASP A 124 10.15 1.81 -12.00
CA ASP A 124 11.02 1.75 -10.83
C ASP A 124 10.22 1.50 -9.55
N ASN A 125 10.86 0.92 -8.55
CA ASN A 125 10.29 0.65 -7.23
C ASN A 125 10.36 1.87 -6.30
N TYR A 126 11.38 2.72 -6.44
CA TYR A 126 11.59 3.89 -5.59
C TYR A 126 10.39 4.82 -5.56
N SER A 127 9.69 5.02 -6.68
CA SER A 127 8.48 5.84 -6.73
C SER A 127 7.38 5.27 -5.83
N SER A 128 7.22 3.96 -5.83
CA SER A 128 6.24 3.26 -4.99
C SER A 128 6.63 3.30 -3.53
N ILE A 129 7.92 3.06 -3.21
CA ILE A 129 8.49 3.20 -1.87
C ILE A 129 8.24 4.61 -1.32
N ILE A 130 8.56 5.65 -2.08
CA ILE A 130 8.36 7.04 -1.66
C ILE A 130 6.88 7.31 -1.40
N ALA A 131 5.98 6.91 -2.31
CA ALA A 131 4.54 7.09 -2.12
C ALA A 131 4.03 6.36 -0.86
N HIS A 132 4.52 5.14 -0.61
CA HIS A 132 4.14 4.32 0.53
C HIS A 132 4.64 4.91 1.85
N ILE A 133 5.91 5.31 1.94
CA ILE A 133 6.48 5.99 3.11
C ILE A 133 5.74 7.30 3.39
N LEU A 134 5.49 8.13 2.37
CA LEU A 134 4.77 9.39 2.54
C LEU A 134 3.36 9.17 3.08
N TYR A 135 2.68 8.15 2.56
CA TYR A 135 1.34 7.79 3.03
C TYR A 135 1.37 7.31 4.48
N ASN A 136 2.24 6.35 4.82
CA ASN A 136 2.38 5.84 6.19
C ASN A 136 2.77 6.93 7.18
N LEU A 137 3.69 7.82 6.80
CA LEU A 137 4.05 8.98 7.59
C LEU A 137 2.84 9.87 7.85
N SER A 138 2.06 10.17 6.81
CA SER A 138 0.93 11.09 6.92
C SER A 138 -0.23 10.55 7.77
N VAL A 139 -0.49 9.24 7.74
CA VAL A 139 -1.51 8.60 8.58
C VAL A 139 -1.03 8.36 10.00
N SER A 140 0.28 8.23 10.22
CA SER A 140 0.89 8.00 11.53
C SER A 140 1.24 9.30 12.26
N LEU A 141 1.29 10.44 11.56
CA LEU A 141 1.62 11.75 12.15
C LEU A 141 0.78 12.09 13.39
N PRO A 142 -0.54 11.82 13.44
CA PRO A 142 -1.35 12.07 14.65
C PRO A 142 -0.95 11.25 15.88
N LEU A 143 -0.08 10.23 15.76
CA LEU A 143 0.42 9.46 16.89
C LEU A 143 1.60 10.15 17.60
N PHE A 144 2.15 11.23 17.01
CA PHE A 144 3.30 11.97 17.51
C PHE A 144 2.98 13.36 18.06
N ILE A 145 1.73 13.83 17.89
CA ILE A 145 1.22 15.14 18.33
C ILE A 145 0.09 14.96 19.32
#